data_AF-A0A1H5TWG8-F1
#
_entry.id   AF-A0A1H5TWG8-F1
#
_cell.length_a   1.000
_cell.length_b   1.000
_cell.length_c   1.000
_cell.angle_alpha   90.00
_cell.angle_beta   90.00
_cell.angle_gamma   90.00
#
_symmetry.space_group_name_H-M   'P 1'
#
loop_
_entity.id
_entity.type
_entity.pdbx_description
1 polymer ?
#
loop_
_entity_poly.entity_id
_entity_poly.type
_entity_poly.pdbx_seq_one_letter_code
_entity_poly.pdbx_strand_id
1 'polypeptide(L)'
;MTCENWYKLDIKEQLSNIHGEVKRLIRARNNFRNGTAKEDHSDSYLEKIKNLIFMTYTDPKNFRRERELLEEENEILRWYNGEVDDDYIMRYWKQYTDAIS
;
A
#
# COMPACT_ATOMS: atom_id res chain seq x y z
N MET A 1 5.25 6.42 -12.83
CA MET A 1 6.46 6.02 -12.10
C MET A 1 7.06 4.83 -12.85
N THR A 2 8.36 4.82 -13.13
CA THR A 2 9.01 3.70 -13.85
C THR A 2 9.71 2.77 -12.85
N CYS A 3 9.94 1.50 -13.21
CA CYS A 3 10.71 0.56 -12.39
C CYS A 3 12.10 1.09 -12.06
N GLU A 4 12.77 1.73 -13.02
CA GLU A 4 14.11 2.31 -12.81
C GLU A 4 14.12 3.39 -11.72
N ASN A 5 13.08 4.23 -11.64
CA ASN A 5 12.98 5.23 -10.59
C ASN A 5 12.57 4.62 -9.24
N TRP A 6 11.74 3.58 -9.25
CA TRP A 6 11.38 2.84 -8.04
C TRP A 6 12.58 2.12 -7.42
N TYR A 7 13.46 1.55 -8.24
CA TYR A 7 14.61 0.76 -7.77
C TYR A 7 15.75 1.64 -7.21
N LYS A 8 15.67 2.96 -7.38
CA LYS A 8 16.58 3.91 -6.73
C LYS A 8 16.25 4.15 -5.25
N LEU A 9 15.00 3.93 -4.86
CA LEU A 9 14.52 4.11 -3.50
C LEU A 9 15.02 2.98 -2.60
N ASP A 10 15.36 3.26 -1.34
CA ASP A 10 15.57 2.18 -0.37
C ASP A 10 14.23 1.46 -0.03
N ILE A 11 14.31 0.31 0.64
CA ILE A 11 13.10 -0.47 0.98
C ILE A 11 12.12 0.32 1.85
N LYS A 12 12.62 1.22 2.70
CA LYS A 12 11.78 2.01 3.60
C LYS A 12 11.05 3.11 2.83
N GLU A 13 11.72 3.75 1.88
CA GLU A 13 11.12 4.70 0.95
C GLU A 13 10.07 4.01 0.06
N GLN A 14 10.35 2.81 -0.44
CA GLN A 14 9.39 2.01 -1.21
C GLN A 14 8.13 1.72 -0.37
N LEU A 15 8.29 1.21 0.86
CA LEU A 15 7.18 0.91 1.77
C LEU A 15 6.41 2.17 2.22
N SER A 16 7.11 3.29 2.45
CA SER A 16 6.50 4.59 2.76
C SER A 16 5.63 5.10 1.61
N ASN A 17 6.08 4.95 0.36
CA ASN A 17 5.29 5.29 -0.81
C ASN A 17 4.03 4.39 -0.93
N ILE A 18 4.17 3.08 -0.67
CA ILE A 18 3.03 2.16 -0.62
C ILE A 18 2.03 2.58 0.47
N HIS A 19 2.49 2.92 1.67
CA HIS A 19 1.63 3.46 2.73
C HIS A 19 0.86 4.71 2.26
N GLY A 20 1.51 5.60 1.51
CA GLY A 20 0.85 6.76 0.90
C GLY A 20 -0.33 6.36 -0.01
N GLU A 21 -0.19 5.28 -0.77
CA GLU A 21 -1.28 4.74 -1.60
C GLU A 21 -2.35 4.02 -0.77
N VAL A 22 -1.98 3.33 0.31
CA VAL A 22 -2.94 2.75 1.28
C VAL A 22 -3.85 3.83 1.86
N LYS A 23 -3.29 4.99 2.25
CA LYS A 23 -4.10 6.14 2.71
C LYS A 23 -5.07 6.64 1.64
N ARG A 24 -4.64 6.66 0.37
CA ARG A 24 -5.50 7.08 -0.75
C ARG A 24 -6.60 6.07 -1.04
N LEU A 25 -6.29 4.78 -0.95
CA LEU A 25 -7.23 3.67 -1.06
C LEU A 25 -8.35 3.80 -0.01
N ILE A 26 -7.99 3.95 1.28
CA ILE A 26 -8.95 4.14 2.38
C ILE A 26 -9.81 5.38 2.14
N ARG A 27 -9.18 6.51 1.78
CA ARG A 27 -9.88 7.76 1.52
C ARG A 27 -10.85 7.64 0.34
N ALA A 28 -10.47 6.95 -0.74
CA ALA A 28 -11.34 6.74 -1.89
C ALA A 28 -12.59 5.95 -1.50
N ARG A 29 -12.41 4.82 -0.79
CA ARG A 29 -13.51 3.99 -0.28
C ARG A 29 -14.45 4.79 0.63
N ASN A 30 -13.90 5.56 1.56
CA ASN A 30 -14.69 6.34 2.51
C ASN A 30 -15.44 7.50 1.84
N ASN A 31 -14.81 8.18 0.89
CA ASN A 31 -15.46 9.22 0.10
C ASN A 31 -16.64 8.69 -0.71
N PHE A 32 -16.53 7.47 -1.25
CA PHE A 32 -17.65 6.85 -1.96
C PHE A 32 -18.76 6.45 -0.97
N ARG A 33 -18.40 5.75 0.11
CA ARG A 33 -19.36 5.29 1.14
C ARG A 33 -20.14 6.43 1.81
N ASN A 34 -19.51 7.59 2.02
CA ASN A 34 -20.16 8.74 2.65
C ASN A 34 -20.82 9.70 1.65
N GLY A 35 -20.83 9.37 0.35
CA GLY A 35 -21.45 10.18 -0.70
C GLY A 35 -20.67 11.43 -1.11
N THR A 36 -19.43 11.60 -0.64
CA THR A 36 -18.55 12.71 -1.08
C THR A 36 -18.09 12.54 -2.53
N ALA A 37 -17.89 11.30 -2.98
CA ALA A 37 -17.51 10.95 -4.34
C ALA A 37 -18.62 10.17 -5.04
N LYS A 38 -18.80 10.42 -6.35
CA LYS A 38 -19.79 9.72 -7.19
C LYS A 38 -19.33 8.34 -7.65
N GLU A 39 -18.02 8.14 -7.72
CA GLU A 39 -17.39 6.91 -8.19
C GLU A 39 -16.47 6.35 -7.11
N ASP A 40 -16.38 5.02 -7.04
CA ASP A 40 -15.43 4.33 -6.18
C ASP A 40 -14.12 4.10 -6.95
N HIS A 41 -13.05 4.74 -6.50
CA HIS A 41 -11.71 4.58 -7.06
C HIS A 41 -10.83 3.65 -6.22
N SER A 42 -11.38 2.98 -5.21
CA SER A 42 -10.60 2.09 -4.33
C SER A 42 -9.90 0.98 -5.12
N ASP A 43 -10.56 0.35 -6.08
CA ASP A 43 -9.98 -0.70 -6.93
C ASP A 43 -8.72 -0.23 -7.68
N SER A 44 -8.75 1.00 -8.21
CA SER A 44 -7.61 1.57 -8.93
C SER A 44 -6.40 1.76 -8.01
N TYR A 45 -6.62 2.17 -6.76
CA TYR A 45 -5.54 2.28 -5.77
C TYR A 45 -5.04 0.91 -5.32
N LEU A 46 -5.93 -0.07 -5.17
CA LEU A 46 -5.55 -1.44 -4.83
C LEU A 46 -4.63 -2.05 -5.89
N GLU A 47 -5.01 -1.95 -7.18
CA GLU A 47 -4.17 -2.45 -8.27
C GLU A 47 -2.83 -1.72 -8.35
N LYS A 48 -2.81 -0.42 -8.08
CA LYS A 48 -1.55 0.34 -7.99
C LYS A 48 -0.67 -0.17 -6.86
N ILE A 49 -1.23 -0.42 -5.68
CA ILE A 49 -0.51 -0.98 -4.52
C ILE A 49 0.11 -2.34 -4.87
N LYS A 50 -0.67 -3.26 -5.44
CA LYS A 50 -0.17 -4.59 -5.87
C LYS A 50 1.01 -4.46 -6.83
N ASN A 51 0.91 -3.56 -7.79
CA ASN A 51 2.01 -3.28 -8.72
C ASN A 51 3.25 -2.74 -8.01
N LEU A 52 3.09 -1.86 -7.01
CA LEU A 52 4.23 -1.35 -6.23
C LEU A 52 4.86 -2.44 -5.36
N ILE A 53 4.06 -3.32 -4.74
CA ILE A 53 4.54 -4.49 -4.00
C ILE A 53 5.32 -5.42 -4.94
N PHE A 54 4.75 -5.71 -6.12
CA PHE A 54 5.39 -6.48 -7.18
C PHE A 54 6.76 -5.92 -7.55
N MET A 55 6.82 -4.62 -7.86
CA MET A 55 8.08 -3.93 -8.16
C MET A 55 9.05 -3.96 -6.97
N THR A 56 8.55 -3.96 -5.74
CA THR A 56 9.40 -3.97 -4.54
C THR A 56 10.06 -5.32 -4.32
N TYR A 57 9.35 -6.45 -4.48
CA TYR A 57 9.98 -7.77 -4.28
C TYR A 57 10.79 -8.23 -5.50
N THR A 58 10.46 -7.75 -6.71
CA THR A 58 11.25 -8.00 -7.92
C THR A 58 12.48 -7.09 -8.05
N ASP A 59 12.65 -6.13 -7.14
CA ASP A 59 13.88 -5.38 -6.99
C ASP A 59 14.99 -6.33 -6.50
N PRO A 60 16.11 -6.49 -7.24
CA PRO A 60 17.19 -7.41 -6.89
C PRO A 60 17.73 -7.22 -5.47
N LYS A 61 17.66 -6.01 -4.90
CA LYS A 61 18.13 -5.75 -3.53
C LYS A 61 17.20 -6.30 -2.45
N ASN A 62 15.95 -6.58 -2.80
CA ASN A 62 14.89 -7.02 -1.88
C ASN A 62 14.52 -8.50 -2.05
N PHE A 63 15.21 -9.27 -2.90
CA PHE A 63 14.79 -10.64 -3.28
C PHE A 63 14.50 -11.58 -2.09
N ARG A 64 15.16 -11.37 -0.93
CA ARG A 64 14.95 -12.19 0.28
C ARG A 64 13.70 -11.81 1.08
N ARG A 65 13.03 -10.72 0.72
CA ARG A 65 11.88 -10.14 1.41
C ARG A 65 10.55 -10.43 0.70
N GLU A 66 10.55 -11.28 -0.33
CA GLU A 66 9.33 -11.63 -1.07
C GLU A 66 8.21 -12.07 -0.13
N ARG A 67 8.50 -12.96 0.82
CA ARG A 67 7.51 -13.41 1.79
C ARG A 67 6.96 -12.28 2.66
N GLU A 68 7.83 -11.41 3.18
CA GLU A 68 7.42 -10.23 3.97
C GLU A 68 6.47 -9.36 3.13
N LEU A 69 6.82 -9.09 1.88
CA LEU A 69 6.04 -8.23 0.97
C LEU A 69 4.69 -8.86 0.57
N LEU A 70 4.60 -10.18 0.45
CA LEU A 70 3.33 -10.88 0.25
C LEU A 70 2.45 -10.84 1.52
N GLU A 71 3.05 -10.89 2.71
CA GLU A 71 2.34 -10.68 3.98
C GLU A 71 1.78 -9.24 4.04
N GLU A 72 2.53 -8.23 3.60
CA GLU A 72 2.04 -6.84 3.46
C GLU A 72 0.85 -6.72 2.50
N GLU A 73 0.88 -7.40 1.36
CA GLU A 73 -0.25 -7.43 0.42
C GLU A 73 -1.49 -8.06 1.05
N ASN A 74 -1.30 -9.18 1.76
CA ASN A 74 -2.40 -9.88 2.43
C ASN A 74 -3.08 -8.99 3.48
N GLU A 75 -2.34 -8.19 4.25
CA GLU A 75 -2.95 -7.26 5.20
C GLU A 75 -3.84 -6.20 4.54
N ILE A 76 -3.44 -5.72 3.37
CA ILE A 76 -4.28 -4.80 2.57
C ILE A 76 -5.53 -5.52 2.05
N LEU A 77 -5.40 -6.77 1.60
CA LEU A 77 -6.54 -7.56 1.12
C LEU A 77 -7.53 -7.88 2.25
N ARG A 78 -7.04 -8.21 3.45
CA ARG A 78 -7.89 -8.39 4.65
C ARG A 78 -8.71 -7.14 4.92
N TRP A 79 -8.10 -5.96 4.84
CA TRP A 79 -8.80 -4.68 4.98
C TRP A 79 -9.80 -4.43 3.86
N TYR A 80 -9.41 -4.73 2.62
CA TYR A 80 -10.24 -4.49 1.43
C TYR A 80 -11.50 -5.38 1.46
N ASN A 81 -11.36 -6.63 1.91
CA ASN A 81 -12.43 -7.61 2.10
C ASN A 81 -13.29 -7.33 3.36
N GLY A 82 -12.92 -6.35 4.18
CA GLY A 82 -13.66 -5.99 5.40
C GLY A 82 -13.41 -6.90 6.61
N GLU A 83 -12.32 -7.68 6.59
CA GLU A 83 -11.90 -8.53 7.73
C GLU A 83 -11.28 -7.71 8.86
N VAL A 84 -10.74 -6.53 8.55
CA VAL A 84 -10.17 -5.57 9.50
C VAL A 84 -10.61 -4.14 9.16
N ASP A 85 -10.62 -3.26 10.16
CA ASP A 85 -11.09 -1.88 10.04
C ASP A 85 -10.00 -0.89 9.58
N ASP A 86 -10.42 0.35 9.30
CA ASP A 86 -9.53 1.44 8.87
C ASP A 86 -8.45 1.75 9.93
N ASP A 87 -8.82 1.72 11.21
CA ASP A 87 -7.91 2.03 12.31
C ASP A 87 -6.80 0.98 12.46
N TYR A 88 -7.12 -0.29 12.23
CA TYR A 88 -6.17 -1.39 12.18
C TYR A 88 -5.16 -1.19 11.05
N ILE A 89 -5.63 -1.08 9.81
CA ILE A 89 -4.71 -1.03 8.64
C ILE A 89 -3.84 0.22 8.69
N MET A 90 -4.38 1.34 9.17
CA MET A 90 -3.64 2.59 9.33
C MET A 90 -2.54 2.47 10.38
N ARG A 91 -2.81 1.82 11.52
CA ARG A 91 -1.78 1.55 12.53
C ARG A 91 -0.73 0.57 12.04
N TYR A 92 -1.15 -0.48 11.34
CA TYR A 92 -0.26 -1.47 10.75
C TYR A 92 0.75 -0.84 9.79
N TRP A 93 0.29 -0.01 8.84
CA TRP A 93 1.17 0.64 7.87
C TRP A 93 1.95 1.85 8.41
N LYS A 94 1.57 2.38 9.58
CA LYS A 94 2.23 3.52 10.22
C LYS A 94 3.71 3.26 10.51
N GLN A 95 4.07 2.01 10.79
CA GLN A 95 5.44 1.58 11.09
C GLN A 95 6.46 1.98 10.00
N TYR A 96 6.02 2.10 8.75
CA TYR A 96 6.89 2.46 7.61
C TYR A 96 7.11 3.97 7.46
N THR A 97 6.29 4.79 8.12
CA THR A 97 6.40 6.26 8.09
C THR A 97 6.89 6.86 9.40
N ASP A 98 6.67 6.20 10.54
CA ASP A 98 7.06 6.73 11.85
C ASP A 98 8.57 6.83 12.04
N ALA A 99 9.36 6.03 11.31
CA ALA A 99 10.82 6.08 11.37
C ALA A 99 11.45 7.19 10.49
N ILE A 100 10.67 8.01 9.79
CA ILE A 100 11.16 9.13 8.95
C ILE A 100 11.08 10.49 9.69
N SER A 101 10.68 10.49 10.97
CA SER A 101 10.57 11.70 11.81
C SER A 101 11.84 12.00 12.59
#